data_AF-A0A430VFQ5-F1
#
_entry.id   AF-A0A430VFQ5-F1
#
_cell.length_a   1.000
_cell.length_b   1.000
_cell.length_c   1.000
_cell.angle_alpha   90.00
_cell.angle_beta   90.00
_cell.angle_gamma   90.00
#
_symmetry.space_group_name_H-M   'P 1'
#
loop_
_entity.id
_entity.type
_entity.pdbx_description
1 polymer ?
#
loop_
_entity_poly.entity_id
_entity_poly.type
_entity_poly.pdbx_seq_one_letter_code
_entity_poly.pdbx_strand_id
1 'polypeptide(L)'
;YAAGVSQRKAAEVMSLLLGHRYTHETISALTDQVLKEVEAFRHRPIPEDMAWVYLDGFFLKVLREGIGVEREAVYVALGVTP
;
A
#
# COMPACT_ATOMS: atom_id res chain seq x y z
N TYR A 1 -16.43 5.21 -8.26
CA TYR A 1 -15.69 6.17 -9.10
C TYR A 1 -15.65 7.54 -8.41
N ALA A 2 -14.83 7.67 -7.38
CA ALA A 2 -14.60 8.91 -6.63
C ALA A 2 -13.09 9.01 -6.38
N ALA A 3 -12.53 10.19 -6.63
CA ALA A 3 -11.10 10.53 -6.54
C ALA A 3 -10.16 9.70 -7.44
N GLY A 4 -9.96 10.17 -8.68
CA GLY A 4 -8.75 10.17 -9.55
C GLY A 4 -7.64 9.10 -9.51
N VAL A 5 -7.72 8.06 -8.70
CA VAL A 5 -6.71 7.00 -8.58
C VAL A 5 -7.30 5.80 -9.30
N SER A 6 -6.70 5.44 -10.44
CA SER A 6 -7.13 4.25 -11.18
C SER A 6 -6.98 3.02 -10.26
N GLN A 7 -7.86 2.04 -10.44
CA GLN A 7 -7.77 0.76 -9.72
C GLN A 7 -6.35 0.17 -9.78
N ARG A 8 -5.65 0.38 -10.91
CA ARG A 8 -4.25 0.00 -11.10
C ARG A 8 -3.30 0.77 -10.18
N LYS A 9 -3.43 2.09 -10.08
CA LYS A 9 -2.58 2.92 -9.20
C LYS A 9 -2.83 2.59 -7.72
N ALA A 10 -4.08 2.30 -7.34
CA ALA A 10 -4.41 1.82 -6.01
C ALA A 10 -3.78 0.45 -5.73
N ALA A 11 -3.88 -0.50 -6.67
CA ALA A 11 -3.25 -1.82 -6.54
C ALA A 11 -1.71 -1.73 -6.48
N GLU A 12 -1.11 -0.82 -7.25
CA GLU A 12 0.32 -0.53 -7.23
C GLU A 12 0.74 0.04 -5.86
N VAL A 13 0.08 1.11 -5.39
CA VAL A 13 0.31 1.67 -4.05
C VAL A 13 0.09 0.63 -2.95
N MET A 14 -0.86 -0.29 -3.11
CA MET A 14 -1.11 -1.32 -2.11
C MET A 14 -0.06 -2.43 -2.14
N SER A 15 0.37 -2.87 -3.33
CA SER A 15 1.51 -3.78 -3.49
C SER A 15 2.78 -3.21 -2.85
N LEU A 16 2.99 -1.91 -3.04
CA LEU A 16 4.10 -1.13 -2.46
C LEU A 16 4.05 -1.05 -0.93
N LEU A 17 2.90 -0.69 -0.38
CA LEU A 17 2.71 -0.52 1.07
C LEU A 17 2.68 -1.86 1.83
N LEU A 18 2.25 -2.93 1.17
CA LEU A 18 2.04 -4.22 1.82
C LEU A 18 3.32 -5.00 2.10
N GLY A 19 4.46 -4.62 1.52
CA GLY A 19 5.83 -4.80 2.05
C GLY A 19 6.27 -6.17 2.60
N HIS A 20 5.45 -7.22 2.54
CA HIS A 20 5.65 -8.43 3.34
C HIS A 20 5.35 -9.68 2.50
N ARG A 21 6.42 -10.11 1.83
CA ARG A 21 6.62 -11.38 1.10
C ARG A 21 5.75 -11.56 -0.14
N TYR A 22 6.02 -10.71 -1.12
CA TYR A 22 5.64 -10.96 -2.51
C TYR A 22 6.76 -11.72 -3.24
N THR A 23 6.40 -12.51 -4.25
CA THR A 23 7.34 -13.22 -5.11
C THR A 23 8.24 -12.26 -5.88
N HIS A 24 9.41 -12.75 -6.30
CA HIS A 24 10.39 -11.97 -7.08
C HIS A 24 9.77 -11.25 -8.28
N GLU A 25 8.82 -11.87 -9.01
CA GLU A 25 8.13 -11.26 -10.16
C GLU A 25 7.31 -10.01 -9.81
N THR A 26 6.72 -9.94 -8.61
CA THR A 26 5.92 -8.78 -8.18
C THR A 26 6.82 -7.61 -7.76
N ILE A 27 7.98 -7.92 -7.19
CA ILE A 27 9.02 -6.93 -6.85
C ILE A 27 9.78 -6.49 -8.10
N SER A 28 9.96 -7.35 -9.11
CA SER A 28 10.63 -6.97 -10.37
C SER A 28 9.86 -5.97 -11.21
N ALA A 29 8.54 -5.86 -11.05
CA ALA A 29 7.74 -4.79 -11.65
C ALA A 29 7.96 -3.42 -10.96
N LEU A 30 8.51 -3.44 -9.74
CA LEU A 30 8.85 -2.27 -8.95
C LEU A 30 10.25 -1.79 -9.29
N THR A 31 10.38 -0.55 -9.71
CA THR A 31 11.70 0.05 -9.92
C THR A 31 12.31 0.47 -8.58
N ASP A 32 13.63 0.48 -8.49
CA ASP A 32 14.37 0.92 -7.28
C ASP A 32 13.99 2.32 -6.81
N GLN A 33 13.55 3.19 -7.73
CA GLN A 33 13.07 4.53 -7.41
C GLN A 33 11.78 4.49 -6.59
N VAL A 34 10.84 3.62 -6.97
CA VAL A 34 9.55 3.49 -6.28
C VAL A 34 9.76 2.89 -4.88
N LEU A 35 10.68 1.92 -4.73
CA LEU A 35 11.04 1.38 -3.42
C LEU A 35 11.57 2.45 -2.45
N LYS A 36 12.39 3.39 -2.95
CA LYS A 36 12.87 4.52 -2.14
C LYS A 36 11.74 5.46 -1.71
N GLU A 37 10.80 5.75 -2.61
CA GLU A 37 9.64 6.60 -2.30
C GLU A 37 8.72 5.96 -1.26
N VAL A 38 8.50 4.63 -1.33
CA VAL A 38 7.76 3.89 -0.32
C VAL A 38 8.43 3.99 1.04
N GLU A 39 9.74 3.76 1.10
CA GLU A 39 10.47 3.80 2.37
C GLU A 39 10.42 5.20 3.00
N ALA A 40 10.60 6.24 2.18
CA ALA A 40 10.42 7.62 2.62
C ALA A 40 9.00 7.90 3.13
N PHE A 41 7.98 7.35 2.45
CA PHE A 41 6.58 7.50 2.88
C PHE A 41 6.30 6.78 4.20
N ARG A 42 6.89 5.58 4.43
CA ARG A 42 6.73 4.81 5.68
C ARG A 42 7.37 5.50 6.88
N HIS A 43 8.46 6.22 6.67
CA HIS A 43 9.20 6.92 7.72
C HIS A 43 8.83 8.40 7.88
N ARG A 44 7.88 8.90 7.10
CA ARG A 44 7.48 10.31 7.20
C ARG A 44 6.85 10.60 8.57
N PRO A 45 7.11 11.77 9.18
CA PRO A 45 6.42 12.18 10.39
C PRO A 45 4.91 12.34 10.09
N ILE A 46 4.09 11.94 11.06
CA ILE A 46 2.65 12.14 11.00
C ILE A 46 2.37 13.57 11.52
N PRO A 47 1.61 14.40 10.79
CA PRO A 47 1.20 15.72 11.26
C PRO A 47 0.46 15.64 12.61
N GLU A 48 0.76 16.56 13.53
CA GLU A 48 0.11 16.61 14.85
C GLU A 48 -1.34 17.12 14.78
N ASP A 49 -1.68 17.87 13.73
CA ASP A 49 -2.93 18.57 13.54
C ASP A 49 -3.91 17.83 12.60
N MET A 50 -4.11 16.52 12.80
CA MET A 50 -5.17 15.82 12.08
C MET A 50 -6.55 16.18 12.62
N ALA A 51 -7.40 16.78 11.79
CA ALA A 51 -8.79 17.05 12.11
C ALA A 51 -9.62 15.75 12.16
N TRP A 52 -9.39 14.84 11.20
CA TRP A 52 -10.09 13.55 11.09
C TRP A 52 -9.19 12.46 10.52
N VAL A 53 -9.45 11.21 10.89
CA VAL A 53 -8.81 10.03 10.29
C VAL A 53 -9.88 9.04 9.86
N TYR A 54 -9.85 8.65 8.58
CA TYR A 54 -10.65 7.56 8.04
C TYR A 54 -9.82 6.29 8.01
N LEU A 55 -10.42 5.20 8.49
CA LEU A 55 -9.84 3.86 8.45
C LEU A 55 -10.72 2.98 7.55
N ASP A 56 -10.09 2.32 6.59
CA ASP A 56 -10.74 1.32 5.74
C ASP A 56 -9.92 0.04 5.71
N GLY A 57 -10.59 -1.08 5.46
CA GLY A 57 -10.00 -2.41 5.44
C GLY A 57 -10.57 -3.25 4.31
N PHE A 58 -9.70 -3.84 3.49
CA PHE A 58 -10.12 -4.75 2.42
C PHE A 58 -9.19 -5.94 2.29
N PHE A 59 -9.69 -7.01 1.68
CA PHE A 59 -8.92 -8.23 1.46
C PHE A 59 -8.35 -8.27 0.04
N LEU A 60 -7.06 -8.55 -0.08
CA LEU A 60 -6.39 -8.81 -1.35
C LEU A 60 -5.96 -10.26 -1.43
N LYS A 61 -5.92 -10.80 -2.66
CA LYS A 61 -5.26 -12.07 -2.95
C LYS A 61 -3.78 -11.80 -3.18
N VAL A 62 -2.92 -12.41 -2.39
CA VAL A 62 -1.47 -12.22 -2.40
C VAL A 62 -0.79 -13.54 -2.71
N LEU A 63 0.13 -13.55 -3.68
CA LEU A 63 0.96 -14.71 -3.97
C LEU A 63 2.18 -14.73 -3.04
N ARG A 64 2.27 -15.74 -2.19
CA ARG A 64 3.40 -16.00 -1.31
C ARG A 64 4.27 -17.14 -1.84
N GLU A 65 5.58 -16.92 -1.84
CA GLU A 65 6.55 -17.94 -2.23
C GLU A 65 6.45 -19.17 -1.34
N GLY A 66 6.37 -20.37 -1.94
CA GLY A 66 6.27 -21.65 -1.23
C GLY A 66 4.89 -21.98 -0.64
N ILE A 67 3.94 -21.05 -0.64
CA ILE A 67 2.61 -21.21 -0.03
C ILE A 67 1.47 -21.10 -1.05
N GLY A 68 1.64 -20.28 -2.09
CA GLY A 68 0.60 -20.03 -3.10
C GLY A 68 -0.19 -18.75 -2.81
N VAL A 69 -1.43 -18.67 -3.32
CA VAL A 69 -2.25 -17.46 -3.21
C VAL A 69 -3.09 -17.47 -1.94
N GLU A 70 -2.90 -16.47 -1.07
CA GLU A 70 -3.63 -16.30 0.19
C GLU A 70 -4.48 -15.02 0.20
N ARG A 71 -5.54 -14.97 1.02
CA ARG A 71 -6.29 -13.72 1.27
C ARG A 71 -5.70 -13.01 2.47
N GLU A 72 -5.29 -11.76 2.27
CA GLU A 72 -4.69 -10.93 3.31
C GLU A 72 -5.48 -9.65 3.52
N ALA A 73 -5.61 -9.24 4.79
CA ALA A 73 -6.24 -8.00 5.16
C ALA A 73 -5.28 -6.83 4.99
N VAL A 74 -5.78 -5.76 4.39
CA VAL A 74 -5.05 -4.54 4.08
C VAL A 74 -5.78 -3.39 4.73
N TYR A 75 -5.08 -2.60 5.52
CA TYR A 75 -5.64 -1.44 6.22
C TYR A 75 -5.08 -0.15 5.62
N VAL A 76 -5.97 0.83 5.42
CA VAL A 76 -5.61 2.15 4.93
C VAL A 76 -6.09 3.20 5.93
N ALA A 77 -5.18 4.08 6.33
CA ALA A 77 -5.48 5.26 7.14
C ALA A 77 -5.32 6.53 6.31
N LEU A 78 -6.39 7.31 6.19
CA LEU A 78 -6.40 8.61 5.52
C LEU A 78 -6.67 9.70 6.55
N GLY A 79 -5.66 10.49 6.87
CA GLY A 79 -5.83 11.67 7.69
C GLY A 79 -6.13 12.93 6.88
N VAL A 80 -6.99 13.77 7.43
CA VAL A 80 -7.38 15.07 6.88
C VAL A 80 -6.90 16.16 7.84
N THR A 81 -6.07 17.08 7.35
CA THR A 81 -5.66 18.29 8.07
C THR A 81 -6.72 19.40 7.89
N PRO A 82 -6.82 20.35 8.83
CA PRO A 82 -7.71 21.51 8.75
C PRO A 82 -7.61 22.32 7.46
#